data_AF-A0A2N7Q5Y1-F1
#
_entry.id   AF-A0A2N7Q5Y1-F1
#
_cell.length_a   1.000
_cell.length_b   1.000
_cell.length_c   1.000
_cell.angle_alpha   90.00
_cell.angle_beta   90.00
_cell.angle_gamma   90.00
#
_symmetry.space_group_name_H-M   'P 1'
#
loop_
_entity.id
_entity.type
_entity.pdbx_description
1 polymer ?
#
loop_
_entity_poly.entity_id
_entity_poly.type
_entity_poly.pdbx_seq_one_letter_code
_entity_poly.pdbx_strand_id
1 'polypeptide(L)'
;MVIRNIVDLPLHGGKCPPWLFERMVRLSRAILLLIYEEFGAKELIKRLTDPFWFQAFGCLLGFDWHSSGLTTTVGGAVKEALQPYFKDLEIYICGGKGKKALDTPQEIISWGERAGLPQEAIKFVTLSRLTARIDNNAIQDGFQLYFHLFIFTKSGEWGVIQQGRDEKTLYARRYQWYSEKISNLCENPHSGIVSSIKRDQVLNLVAKESR
;
A
#
# COMPACT_ATOMS: atom_id res chain seq x y z
N MET A 1 -22.83 14.41 3.90
CA MET A 1 -22.12 14.05 5.15
C MET A 1 -21.87 12.55 5.10
N VAL A 2 -20.66 12.11 4.77
CA VAL A 2 -20.36 10.67 4.64
C VAL A 2 -20.15 10.12 6.06
N ILE A 3 -21.09 9.28 6.50
CA ILE A 3 -21.04 8.62 7.81
C ILE A 3 -20.05 7.45 7.70
N ARG A 4 -19.14 7.34 8.67
CA ARG A 4 -18.14 6.25 8.77
C ARG A 4 -18.85 4.90 8.84
N ASN A 5 -18.65 4.04 7.83
CA ASN A 5 -19.05 2.64 7.86
C ASN A 5 -17.82 1.74 8.06
N ILE A 6 -18.00 0.70 8.88
CA ILE A 6 -17.01 -0.34 9.19
C ILE A 6 -16.68 -1.12 7.90
N VAL A 7 -15.43 -1.54 7.72
CA VAL A 7 -14.94 -2.24 6.52
C VAL A 7 -14.39 -3.61 6.89
N ASP A 8 -15.06 -4.68 6.46
CA ASP A 8 -14.64 -6.04 6.83
C ASP A 8 -13.55 -6.62 5.90
N LEU A 9 -12.52 -7.28 6.47
CA LEU A 9 -11.42 -7.93 5.72
C LEU A 9 -11.04 -9.33 6.29
N PRO A 10 -11.97 -10.32 6.28
CA PRO A 10 -11.66 -11.72 6.64
C PRO A 10 -10.57 -12.36 5.76
N LEU A 11 -9.74 -13.23 6.36
CA LEU A 11 -8.76 -14.01 5.60
C LEU A 11 -9.46 -15.03 4.70
N HIS A 12 -9.36 -14.83 3.39
CA HIS A 12 -9.80 -15.81 2.41
C HIS A 12 -8.63 -16.72 2.01
N GLY A 13 -8.91 -18.02 1.95
CA GLY A 13 -8.03 -19.01 1.35
C GLY A 13 -8.08 -18.95 -0.19
N GLY A 14 -7.03 -19.45 -0.84
CA GLY A 14 -6.95 -19.53 -2.30
C GLY A 14 -6.04 -18.47 -2.96
N LYS A 15 -5.75 -18.68 -4.24
CA LYS A 15 -4.92 -17.79 -5.06
C LYS A 15 -5.80 -17.24 -6.19
N CYS A 16 -5.66 -15.95 -6.49
CA CYS A 16 -6.28 -15.37 -7.67
C CYS A 16 -5.91 -16.21 -8.91
N PRO A 17 -6.90 -16.71 -9.67
CA PRO A 17 -6.63 -17.47 -10.88
C PRO A 17 -5.80 -16.66 -11.87
N PRO A 18 -4.83 -17.26 -12.59
CA PRO A 18 -3.98 -16.53 -13.52
C PRO A 18 -4.76 -15.75 -14.58
N TRP A 19 -5.84 -16.31 -15.12
CA TRP A 19 -6.69 -15.66 -16.12
C TRP A 19 -7.39 -14.40 -15.58
N LEU A 20 -7.76 -14.38 -14.30
CA LEU A 20 -8.38 -13.21 -13.67
C LEU A 20 -7.31 -12.15 -13.45
N PHE A 21 -6.16 -12.56 -12.90
CA PHE A 21 -5.05 -11.65 -12.65
C PHE A 21 -4.56 -10.95 -13.92
N GLU A 22 -4.47 -11.66 -15.05
CA GLU A 22 -4.12 -11.05 -16.35
C GLU A 22 -5.13 -9.96 -16.77
N ARG A 23 -6.43 -10.22 -16.59
CA ARG A 23 -7.48 -9.22 -16.85
C ARG A 23 -7.38 -8.04 -15.90
N MET A 24 -7.10 -8.28 -14.62
CA MET A 24 -6.87 -7.22 -13.64
C MET A 24 -5.70 -6.32 -14.05
N VAL A 25 -4.57 -6.90 -14.48
CA VAL A 25 -3.40 -6.15 -14.95
C VAL A 25 -3.77 -5.28 -16.15
N ARG A 26 -4.48 -5.83 -17.14
CA ARG A 26 -4.90 -5.07 -18.34
C ARG A 26 -5.85 -3.92 -18.00
N LEU A 27 -6.88 -4.17 -17.19
CA LEU A 27 -7.84 -3.15 -16.78
C LEU A 27 -7.19 -2.09 -15.89
N SER A 28 -6.33 -2.52 -14.95
CA SER A 28 -5.58 -1.60 -14.09
C SER A 28 -4.73 -0.66 -14.90
N ARG A 29 -4.00 -1.18 -15.89
CA ARG A 29 -3.16 -0.37 -16.77
C ARG A 29 -3.98 0.71 -17.47
N ALA A 30 -5.09 0.33 -18.11
CA ALA A 30 -5.93 1.28 -18.83
C ALA A 30 -6.42 2.42 -17.92
N ILE A 31 -6.94 2.08 -16.74
CA ILE A 31 -7.49 3.08 -15.80
C ILE A 31 -6.38 3.96 -15.21
N LEU A 32 -5.27 3.36 -14.76
CA LEU A 32 -4.22 4.10 -14.07
C LEU A 32 -3.45 5.02 -15.02
N LEU A 33 -3.27 4.61 -16.29
CA LEU A 33 -2.68 5.48 -17.31
C LEU A 33 -3.61 6.66 -17.64
N LEU A 34 -4.93 6.45 -17.75
CA LEU A 34 -5.89 7.55 -17.93
C LEU A 34 -5.87 8.53 -16.75
N ILE A 35 -5.81 8.01 -15.51
CA ILE A 35 -5.71 8.87 -14.32
C ILE A 35 -4.41 9.67 -14.33
N TYR A 36 -3.30 9.04 -14.73
CA TYR A 36 -2.03 9.73 -14.85
C TYR A 36 -2.05 10.82 -15.93
N GLU A 37 -2.61 10.53 -17.10
CA GLU A 37 -2.71 11.47 -18.21
C GLU A 37 -3.53 12.72 -17.83
N GLU A 38 -4.65 12.51 -17.13
CA GLU A 38 -5.56 13.60 -16.72
C GLU A 38 -5.07 14.37 -15.48
N PHE A 39 -4.45 13.69 -14.50
CA PHE A 39 -4.19 14.28 -13.18
C PHE A 39 -2.73 14.21 -12.70
N GLY A 40 -1.86 13.50 -13.43
CA GLY A 40 -0.43 13.36 -13.13
C GLY A 40 -0.09 12.36 -12.01
N ALA A 41 1.21 12.23 -11.75
CA ALA A 41 1.78 11.26 -10.81
C ALA A 41 1.26 11.42 -9.37
N LYS A 42 1.15 12.67 -8.91
CA LYS A 42 0.78 13.01 -7.54
C LYS A 42 -0.63 12.50 -7.19
N GLU A 43 -1.60 12.76 -8.06
CA GLU A 43 -2.98 12.32 -7.85
C GLU A 43 -3.11 10.80 -7.98
N LEU A 44 -2.33 10.17 -8.87
CA LEU A 44 -2.30 8.71 -8.99
C LEU A 44 -1.84 8.05 -7.68
N ILE A 45 -0.73 8.50 -7.08
CA ILE A 45 -0.26 7.96 -5.80
C ILE A 45 -1.26 8.24 -4.67
N LYS A 46 -1.80 9.45 -4.62
CA LYS A 46 -2.82 9.82 -3.62
C LYS A 46 -4.03 8.88 -3.68
N ARG A 47 -4.52 8.55 -4.87
CA ARG A 47 -5.63 7.60 -5.07
C ARG A 47 -5.24 6.18 -4.68
N LEU A 48 -4.08 5.69 -5.13
CA LEU A 48 -3.61 4.34 -4.77
C LEU A 48 -3.40 4.17 -3.26
N THR A 49 -3.02 5.24 -2.56
CA THR A 49 -2.77 5.23 -1.11
C THR A 49 -3.99 5.63 -0.29
N ASP A 50 -5.09 6.04 -0.92
CA ASP A 50 -6.36 6.25 -0.23
C ASP A 50 -7.04 4.90 0.07
N PRO A 51 -7.45 4.64 1.33
CA PRO A 51 -8.02 3.35 1.68
C PRO A 51 -9.34 2.99 1.01
N PHE A 52 -10.19 3.98 0.73
CA PHE A 52 -11.50 3.75 0.13
C PHE A 52 -11.37 3.62 -1.38
N TRP A 53 -10.57 4.49 -2.01
CA TRP A 53 -10.31 4.43 -3.43
C TRP A 53 -9.63 3.11 -3.81
N PHE A 54 -8.60 2.69 -3.07
CA PHE A 54 -7.90 1.44 -3.34
C PHE A 54 -8.82 0.22 -3.17
N GLN A 55 -9.73 0.25 -2.19
CA GLN A 55 -10.74 -0.78 -1.98
C GLN A 55 -11.74 -0.84 -3.15
N ALA A 56 -12.30 0.30 -3.54
CA ALA A 56 -13.23 0.40 -4.66
C ALA A 56 -12.58 -0.01 -5.99
N PHE A 57 -11.32 0.37 -6.19
CA PHE A 57 -10.53 -0.05 -7.34
C PHE A 57 -10.34 -1.57 -7.35
N GLY A 58 -10.06 -2.20 -6.21
CA GLY A 58 -10.02 -3.65 -6.10
C GLY A 58 -11.34 -4.32 -6.51
N CYS A 59 -12.48 -3.76 -6.10
CA CYS A 59 -13.79 -4.25 -6.52
C CYS A 59 -14.05 -4.09 -8.01
N LEU A 60 -13.66 -2.95 -8.59
CA LEU A 60 -13.73 -2.73 -10.03
C LEU A 60 -12.91 -3.76 -10.82
N LEU A 61 -11.79 -4.22 -10.27
CA LEU A 61 -10.95 -5.26 -10.88
C LEU A 61 -11.50 -6.69 -10.67
N GLY A 62 -12.65 -6.84 -10.01
CA GLY A 62 -13.32 -8.13 -9.84
C GLY A 62 -13.01 -8.85 -8.53
N PHE A 63 -12.54 -8.14 -7.49
CA PHE A 63 -12.44 -8.69 -6.13
C PHE A 63 -13.65 -8.35 -5.26
N ASP A 64 -14.00 -9.24 -4.35
CA ASP A 64 -15.00 -8.94 -3.33
C ASP A 64 -14.51 -7.86 -2.37
N TRP A 65 -15.43 -7.00 -1.98
CA TRP A 65 -15.16 -5.89 -1.06
C TRP A 65 -14.59 -6.36 0.29
N HIS A 66 -14.89 -7.58 0.73
CA HIS A 66 -14.44 -8.09 2.03
C HIS A 66 -13.22 -9.03 1.94
N SER A 67 -12.57 -9.13 0.79
CA SER A 67 -11.46 -10.08 0.63
C SER A 67 -10.15 -9.55 1.20
N SER A 68 -9.54 -10.23 2.16
CA SER A 68 -8.15 -9.94 2.55
C SER A 68 -7.17 -10.10 1.40
N GLY A 69 -7.49 -10.95 0.42
CA GLY A 69 -6.68 -11.17 -0.78
C GLY A 69 -6.57 -9.91 -1.64
N LEU A 70 -7.58 -9.03 -1.57
CA LEU A 70 -7.69 -7.81 -2.37
C LEU A 70 -6.42 -6.99 -2.30
N THR A 71 -5.94 -6.65 -1.10
CA THR A 71 -4.77 -5.78 -0.97
C THR A 71 -3.54 -6.34 -1.66
N THR A 72 -3.29 -7.63 -1.47
CA THR A 72 -2.09 -8.26 -2.03
C THR A 72 -2.20 -8.50 -3.54
N THR A 73 -3.38 -8.87 -4.02
CA THR A 73 -3.59 -9.15 -5.44
C THR A 73 -3.71 -7.86 -6.26
N VAL A 74 -4.48 -6.88 -5.79
CA VAL A 74 -4.58 -5.56 -6.44
C VAL A 74 -3.23 -4.88 -6.45
N GLY A 75 -2.50 -4.87 -5.34
CA GLY A 75 -1.16 -4.28 -5.31
C GLY A 75 -0.19 -4.97 -6.28
N GLY A 76 -0.27 -6.30 -6.41
CA GLY A 76 0.48 -7.04 -7.42
C GLY A 76 0.08 -6.65 -8.85
N ALA A 77 -1.22 -6.56 -9.14
CA ALA A 77 -1.75 -6.19 -10.45
C ALA A 77 -1.37 -4.75 -10.83
N VAL A 78 -1.43 -3.81 -9.89
CA VAL A 78 -1.01 -2.40 -10.08
C VAL A 78 0.48 -2.32 -10.41
N LYS A 79 1.33 -3.01 -9.64
CA LYS A 79 2.78 -3.04 -9.91
C LYS A 79 3.06 -3.58 -11.30
N GLU A 80 2.46 -4.72 -11.66
CA GLU A 80 2.66 -5.36 -12.97
C GLU A 80 2.06 -4.55 -14.14
N ALA A 81 0.96 -3.84 -13.90
CA ALA A 81 0.32 -2.97 -14.88
C ALA A 81 1.21 -1.78 -15.25
N LEU A 82 1.84 -1.15 -14.26
CA LEU A 82 2.60 0.09 -14.41
C LEU A 82 4.11 -0.12 -14.63
N GLN A 83 4.67 -1.29 -14.26
CA GLN A 83 6.11 -1.56 -14.40
C GLN A 83 6.69 -1.28 -15.80
N PRO A 84 6.01 -1.63 -16.91
CA PRO A 84 6.49 -1.28 -18.25
C PRO A 84 6.62 0.23 -18.50
N TYR A 85 5.93 1.06 -17.72
CA TYR A 85 5.81 2.51 -17.90
C TYR A 85 6.51 3.31 -16.79
N PHE A 86 7.19 2.67 -15.83
CA PHE A 86 7.80 3.38 -14.68
C PHE A 86 8.69 4.57 -15.08
N LYS A 87 9.42 4.45 -16.19
CA LYS A 87 10.27 5.54 -16.70
C LYS A 87 9.44 6.71 -17.25
N ASP A 88 8.42 6.40 -18.04
CA ASP A 88 7.59 7.42 -18.69
C ASP A 88 6.69 8.14 -17.68
N LEU A 89 6.22 7.40 -16.66
CA LEU A 89 5.37 7.93 -15.60
C LEU A 89 6.19 8.62 -14.49
N GLU A 90 7.50 8.36 -14.43
CA GLU A 90 8.38 8.71 -13.31
C GLU A 90 7.82 8.24 -11.94
N ILE A 91 7.11 7.11 -11.93
CA ILE A 91 6.52 6.46 -10.75
C ILE A 91 7.09 5.05 -10.65
N TYR A 92 7.56 4.68 -9.46
CA TYR A 92 8.18 3.39 -9.20
C TYR A 92 7.47 2.70 -8.05
N ILE A 93 7.06 1.44 -8.27
CA ILE A 93 6.37 0.62 -7.27
C ILE A 93 7.27 -0.55 -6.89
N CYS A 94 7.65 -0.58 -5.62
CA CYS A 94 8.58 -1.55 -5.05
C CYS A 94 7.89 -2.44 -4.01
N GLY A 95 8.33 -3.69 -3.91
CA GLY A 95 7.86 -4.66 -2.93
C GLY A 95 6.80 -5.63 -3.43
N GLY A 96 6.03 -6.20 -2.48
CA GLY A 96 4.95 -7.13 -2.74
C GLY A 96 4.65 -8.03 -1.53
N LYS A 97 4.21 -9.27 -1.79
CA LYS A 97 3.87 -10.27 -0.76
C LYS A 97 5.09 -11.12 -0.38
N GLY A 98 5.23 -11.45 0.91
CA GLY A 98 6.23 -12.40 1.41
C GLY A 98 7.65 -11.93 1.13
N LYS A 99 8.46 -12.76 0.46
CA LYS A 99 9.85 -12.42 0.13
C LYS A 99 9.99 -11.08 -0.62
N LYS A 100 9.05 -10.78 -1.53
CA LYS A 100 9.04 -9.50 -2.25
C LYS A 100 8.91 -8.29 -1.32
N ALA A 101 8.23 -8.42 -0.18
CA ALA A 101 8.17 -7.36 0.84
C ALA A 101 9.57 -7.06 1.41
N LEU A 102 10.35 -8.11 1.68
CA LEU A 102 11.71 -8.01 2.23
C LEU A 102 12.70 -7.44 1.21
N ASP A 103 12.48 -7.70 -0.09
CA ASP A 103 13.34 -7.21 -1.18
C ASP A 103 13.08 -5.73 -1.53
N THR A 104 12.07 -5.08 -0.93
CA THR A 104 11.69 -3.68 -1.22
C THR A 104 12.85 -2.69 -1.17
N PRO A 105 13.76 -2.71 -0.17
CA PRO A 105 14.90 -1.80 -0.14
C PRO A 105 15.82 -1.93 -1.36
N GLN A 106 16.04 -3.15 -1.85
CA GLN A 106 16.87 -3.42 -3.03
C GLN A 106 16.19 -2.89 -4.30
N GLU A 107 14.87 -3.09 -4.42
CA GLU A 107 14.11 -2.54 -5.55
C GLU A 107 14.12 -1.00 -5.55
N ILE A 108 14.00 -0.36 -4.39
CA ILE A 108 14.08 1.11 -4.26
C ILE A 108 15.45 1.62 -4.74
N ILE A 109 16.55 0.99 -4.31
CA ILE A 109 17.90 1.37 -4.74
C ILE A 109 18.02 1.21 -6.26
N SER A 110 17.65 0.05 -6.81
CA SER A 110 17.77 -0.23 -8.24
C SER A 110 16.96 0.74 -9.11
N TRP A 111 15.72 1.05 -8.72
CA TRP A 111 14.89 2.01 -9.45
C TRP A 111 15.34 3.45 -9.23
N GLY A 112 15.78 3.81 -8.02
CA GLY A 112 16.34 5.12 -7.73
C GLY A 112 17.59 5.43 -8.55
N GLU A 113 18.50 4.47 -8.70
CA GLU A 113 19.66 4.60 -9.59
C GLU A 113 19.23 4.81 -11.05
N ARG A 114 18.29 4.02 -11.55
CA ARG A 114 17.74 4.16 -12.92
C ARG A 114 16.99 5.47 -13.15
N ALA A 115 16.45 6.07 -12.09
CA ALA A 115 15.76 7.35 -12.10
C ALA A 115 16.71 8.56 -11.97
N GLY A 116 18.00 8.33 -11.68
CA GLY A 116 18.97 9.40 -11.40
C GLY A 116 18.83 10.01 -9.99
N LEU A 117 18.34 9.22 -9.03
CA LEU A 117 18.01 9.64 -7.66
C LEU A 117 18.72 8.80 -6.56
N PRO A 118 20.04 8.58 -6.64
CA PRO A 118 20.73 7.66 -5.72
C PRO A 118 20.66 8.12 -4.25
N GLN A 119 20.65 9.43 -3.98
CA GLN A 119 20.59 9.96 -2.61
C GLN A 119 19.17 9.83 -2.02
N GLU A 120 18.15 10.16 -2.82
CA GLU A 120 16.74 10.02 -2.46
C GLU A 120 16.38 8.56 -2.23
N ALA A 121 16.94 7.64 -3.01
CA ALA A 121 16.73 6.20 -2.83
C ALA A 121 17.10 5.74 -1.40
N ILE A 122 18.19 6.25 -0.83
CA ILE A 122 18.60 5.95 0.55
C ILE A 122 17.57 6.46 1.56
N LYS A 123 17.03 7.67 1.33
CA LYS A 123 15.94 8.24 2.15
C LYS A 123 14.68 7.38 2.04
N PHE A 124 14.30 6.97 0.83
CA PHE A 124 13.14 6.11 0.60
C PHE A 124 13.29 4.71 1.22
N VAL A 125 14.49 4.12 1.19
CA VAL A 125 14.77 2.88 1.93
C VAL A 125 14.53 3.06 3.42
N THR A 126 14.96 4.20 3.97
CA THR A 126 14.76 4.53 5.39
C THR A 126 13.27 4.67 5.70
N LEU A 127 12.53 5.44 4.89
CA LEU A 127 11.07 5.60 5.02
C LEU A 127 10.33 4.27 4.89
N SER A 128 10.71 3.44 3.91
CA SER A 128 10.15 2.10 3.73
C SER A 128 10.35 1.21 4.96
N ARG A 129 11.51 1.29 5.62
CA ARG A 129 11.79 0.50 6.83
C ARG A 129 11.05 1.06 8.05
N LEU A 130 10.99 2.38 8.18
CA LEU A 130 10.34 3.03 9.32
C LEU A 130 8.83 2.82 9.31
N THR A 131 8.18 2.98 8.15
CA THR A 131 6.74 2.72 7.99
C THR A 131 6.39 1.28 8.38
N ALA A 132 7.17 0.30 7.91
CA ALA A 132 6.99 -1.10 8.30
C ALA A 132 7.23 -1.37 9.78
N ARG A 133 8.22 -0.71 10.40
CA ARG A 133 8.47 -0.84 11.84
C ARG A 133 7.35 -0.21 12.67
N ILE A 134 6.81 0.92 12.24
CA ILE A 134 5.70 1.58 12.94
C ILE A 134 4.46 0.68 12.91
N ASP A 135 4.09 0.19 11.72
CA ASP A 135 2.91 -0.66 11.56
C ASP A 135 3.02 -1.99 12.31
N ASN A 136 4.21 -2.58 12.35
CA ASN A 136 4.41 -3.87 13.00
C ASN A 136 4.67 -3.78 14.51
N ASN A 137 5.23 -2.67 15.03
CA ASN A 137 5.72 -2.60 16.42
C ASN A 137 5.10 -1.45 17.23
N ALA A 138 4.88 -0.29 16.63
CA ALA A 138 4.34 0.88 17.35
C ALA A 138 2.81 0.79 17.50
N ILE A 139 2.15 0.07 16.59
CA ILE A 139 0.76 -0.35 16.72
C ILE A 139 0.75 -1.76 17.30
N GLN A 140 0.54 -1.89 18.60
CA GLN A 140 0.56 -3.18 19.30
C GLN A 140 -0.79 -3.89 19.17
N ASP A 141 -1.20 -4.15 17.93
CA ASP A 141 -2.48 -4.77 17.60
C ASP A 141 -2.38 -6.28 17.31
N GLY A 142 -1.17 -6.84 17.35
CA GLY A 142 -0.90 -8.26 17.15
C GLY A 142 -0.98 -8.74 15.70
N PHE A 143 -1.08 -7.85 14.71
CA PHE A 143 -0.98 -8.21 13.30
C PHE A 143 0.48 -8.21 12.84
N GLN A 144 0.90 -9.26 12.14
CA GLN A 144 2.24 -9.35 11.58
C GLN A 144 2.22 -9.03 10.08
N LEU A 145 3.07 -8.10 9.66
CA LEU A 145 3.17 -7.70 8.26
C LEU A 145 3.62 -8.85 7.37
N TYR A 146 2.91 -9.06 6.26
CA TYR A 146 3.28 -10.05 5.24
C TYR A 146 3.23 -9.48 3.80
N PHE A 147 2.84 -8.22 3.66
CA PHE A 147 2.77 -7.50 2.40
C PHE A 147 3.21 -6.06 2.61
N HIS A 148 4.06 -5.57 1.70
CA HIS A 148 4.56 -4.21 1.71
C HIS A 148 4.76 -3.73 0.27
N LEU A 149 4.08 -2.64 -0.08
CA LEU A 149 4.32 -1.89 -1.31
C LEU A 149 4.73 -0.47 -0.98
N PHE A 150 5.86 -0.06 -1.51
CA PHE A 150 6.39 1.30 -1.44
C PHE A 150 6.33 1.94 -2.83
N ILE A 151 5.67 3.07 -2.95
CA ILE A 151 5.49 3.81 -4.21
C ILE A 151 6.22 5.14 -4.06
N PHE A 152 7.02 5.53 -5.06
CA PHE A 152 7.66 6.85 -5.09
C PHE A 152 7.69 7.46 -6.48
N THR A 153 7.73 8.78 -6.55
CA THR A 153 7.97 9.57 -7.76
C THR A 153 9.40 10.10 -7.80
N LYS A 154 9.81 10.58 -8.97
CA LYS A 154 11.03 11.38 -9.11
C LYS A 154 10.96 12.74 -8.40
N SER A 155 9.78 13.33 -8.29
CA SER A 155 9.55 14.61 -7.60
C SER A 155 9.54 14.50 -6.07
N GLY A 156 9.62 13.30 -5.51
CA GLY A 156 9.81 13.07 -4.07
C GLY A 156 8.56 12.64 -3.31
N GLU A 157 7.39 12.63 -3.95
CA GLU A 157 6.19 12.06 -3.36
C GLU A 157 6.34 10.55 -3.19
N TRP A 158 5.82 10.05 -2.08
CA TRP A 158 5.78 8.63 -1.81
C TRP A 158 4.49 8.22 -1.10
N GLY A 159 4.22 6.93 -1.14
CA GLY A 159 3.10 6.31 -0.43
C GLY A 159 3.38 4.85 -0.15
N VAL A 160 2.68 4.30 0.85
CA VAL A 160 2.87 2.91 1.29
C VAL A 160 1.53 2.22 1.46
N ILE A 161 1.44 0.97 1.00
CA ILE A 161 0.30 0.08 1.21
C ILE A 161 0.83 -1.20 1.85
N GLN A 162 0.42 -1.46 3.08
CA GLN A 162 0.89 -2.59 3.88
C GLN A 162 -0.29 -3.44 4.35
N GLN A 163 -0.05 -4.74 4.54
CA GLN A 163 -1.03 -5.62 5.16
C GLN A 163 -0.40 -6.53 6.20
N GLY A 164 -0.96 -6.47 7.40
CA GLY A 164 -0.73 -7.39 8.49
C GLY A 164 -1.78 -8.50 8.53
N ARG A 165 -1.40 -9.66 9.06
CA ARG A 165 -2.31 -10.78 9.35
C ARG A 165 -2.24 -11.17 10.82
N ASP A 166 -3.35 -11.60 11.36
CA ASP A 166 -3.41 -12.32 12.63
C ASP A 166 -3.77 -13.78 12.35
N GLU A 167 -2.83 -14.68 12.64
CA GLU A 167 -2.98 -16.11 12.40
C GLU A 167 -3.98 -16.78 13.36
N LYS A 168 -4.27 -16.15 14.52
CA LYS A 168 -5.21 -16.70 15.49
C LYS A 168 -6.65 -16.41 15.10
N THR A 169 -6.95 -15.16 14.76
CA THR A 169 -8.32 -14.75 14.42
C THR A 169 -8.63 -14.85 12.93
N LEU A 170 -7.62 -15.12 12.11
CA LEU A 170 -7.73 -15.20 10.65
C LEU A 170 -8.28 -13.91 10.02
N TYR A 171 -7.80 -12.77 10.50
CA TYR A 171 -8.12 -11.45 9.92
C TYR A 171 -6.89 -10.74 9.37
N ALA A 172 -7.15 -9.80 8.47
CA ALA A 172 -6.14 -8.87 7.98
C ALA A 172 -6.38 -7.44 8.48
N ARG A 173 -5.31 -6.66 8.50
CA ARG A 173 -5.34 -5.22 8.74
C ARG A 173 -4.45 -4.53 7.71
N ARG A 174 -5.04 -3.57 6.98
CA ARG A 174 -4.34 -2.77 5.98
C ARG A 174 -3.94 -1.43 6.58
N TYR A 175 -2.70 -1.03 6.32
CA TYR A 175 -2.14 0.26 6.74
C TYR A 175 -1.70 1.02 5.50
N GLN A 176 -2.09 2.29 5.41
CA GLN A 176 -1.79 3.12 4.24
C GLN A 176 -1.20 4.46 4.64
N TRP A 177 -0.21 4.90 3.87
CA TRP A 177 0.55 6.11 4.11
C TRP A 177 0.63 6.93 2.84
N TYR A 178 0.56 8.26 2.98
CA TYR A 178 0.75 9.20 1.87
C TYR A 178 1.58 10.39 2.35
N SER A 179 2.73 10.59 1.71
CA SER A 179 3.74 11.59 2.07
C SER A 179 3.18 12.99 2.35
N GLU A 180 2.25 13.49 1.53
CA GLU A 180 1.69 14.85 1.69
C GLU A 180 0.85 15.01 2.97
N LYS A 181 0.30 13.92 3.51
CA LYS A 181 -0.46 13.95 4.78
C LYS A 181 0.43 13.82 6.02
N ILE A 182 1.74 13.60 5.84
CA ILE A 182 2.66 13.29 6.93
C ILE A 182 3.49 14.52 7.25
N SER A 183 3.23 15.13 8.39
CA SER A 183 4.12 16.14 9.00
C SER A 183 5.16 15.50 9.94
N ASN A 184 4.79 14.40 10.61
CA ASN A 184 5.64 13.67 11.53
C ASN A 184 5.31 12.17 11.48
N LEU A 185 6.31 11.32 11.26
CA LEU A 185 6.14 9.86 11.19
C LEU A 185 5.68 9.24 12.53
N CYS A 186 5.87 9.94 13.64
CA CYS A 186 5.53 9.47 14.99
C CYS A 186 4.25 10.11 15.55
N GLU A 187 3.46 10.82 14.73
CA GLU A 187 2.24 11.48 15.19
C GLU A 187 1.13 11.37 14.13
N ASN A 188 0.19 10.45 14.35
CA ASN A 188 -0.95 10.14 13.48
C ASN A 188 -0.60 10.13 11.97
N PRO A 189 0.41 9.35 11.53
CA PRO A 189 0.96 9.49 10.19
C PRO A 189 0.16 8.75 9.11
N HIS A 190 -0.75 7.86 9.49
CA HIS A 190 -1.51 7.03 8.56
C HIS A 190 -2.56 7.83 7.81
N SER A 191 -2.63 7.62 6.50
CA SER A 191 -3.79 8.02 5.71
C SER A 191 -5.02 7.17 6.02
N GLY A 192 -4.81 5.94 6.50
CA GLY A 192 -5.84 5.13 7.14
C GLY A 192 -5.34 3.75 7.58
N ILE A 193 -6.06 3.18 8.54
CA ILE A 193 -5.89 1.80 9.03
C ILE A 193 -7.25 1.12 8.91
N VAL A 194 -7.31 0.01 8.16
CA VAL A 194 -8.56 -0.67 7.79
C VAL A 194 -8.53 -2.12 8.26
N SER A 195 -9.55 -2.54 9.00
CA SER A 195 -9.73 -3.94 9.45
C SER A 195 -11.19 -4.18 9.84
N SER A 196 -11.66 -5.42 9.66
CA SER A 196 -12.96 -5.90 10.19
C SER A 196 -12.99 -5.93 11.71
N ILE A 197 -11.84 -6.19 12.34
CA ILE A 197 -11.79 -6.38 13.78
C ILE A 197 -11.30 -5.14 14.49
N LYS A 198 -12.13 -4.68 15.42
CA LYS A 198 -11.71 -3.77 16.48
C LYS A 198 -11.23 -4.61 17.66
N ARG A 199 -10.11 -4.21 18.25
CA ARG A 199 -9.59 -4.79 19.48
C ARG A 199 -9.68 -3.74 20.58
N ASP A 200 -10.12 -4.14 21.77
CA ASP A 200 -10.40 -3.21 22.86
C ASP A 200 -9.13 -2.71 23.56
N GLN A 201 -8.06 -3.51 23.54
CA GLN A 201 -6.76 -3.18 24.15
C GLN A 201 -5.68 -3.17 23.08
N VAL A 202 -5.51 -2.03 22.41
CA VAL A 202 -4.42 -1.80 21.45
C VAL A 202 -3.66 -0.56 21.89
N LEU A 203 -2.35 -0.68 22.06
CA LEU A 203 -1.48 0.46 22.26
C LEU A 203 -1.06 1.01 20.89
N ASN A 204 -1.40 2.26 20.60
CA ASN A 204 -0.94 2.96 19.41
C ASN A 204 0.06 4.05 19.82
N LEU A 205 1.35 3.71 19.79
CA LEU A 205 2.42 4.61 20.24
C LEU A 205 2.63 5.82 19.33
N VAL A 206 2.03 5.83 18.13
CA VAL A 206 2.06 6.99 17.22
C VAL A 206 0.76 7.79 17.27
N ALA A 207 -0.17 7.47 18.18
CA ALA A 207 -1.33 8.29 18.43
C ALA A 207 -0.91 9.63 19.05
N LYS A 208 -1.56 10.71 18.66
CA LYS A 208 -1.27 12.05 19.23
C LYS A 208 -1.49 12.10 20.75
N GLU A 209 -2.45 11.31 21.24
CA GLU A 209 -2.82 11.18 22.65
C GLU A 209 -1.81 10.38 23.47
N SER A 210 -0.80 9.77 22.85
CA SER A 210 0.26 9.01 23.55
C SER A 210 1.46 9.88 23.98
N ARG A 211 1.32 11.21 23.94
CA ARG A 211 2.31 12.18 24.43
C ARG A 211 1.82 12.90 25.68
#